data_AF-A0A930R4L3-F1
#
_entry.id   AF-A0A930R4L3-F1
#
_cell.length_a   1.000
_cell.length_b   1.000
_cell.length_c   1.000
_cell.angle_alpha   90.00
_cell.angle_beta   90.00
_cell.angle_gamma   90.00
#
_symmetry.space_group_name_H-M   'P 1'
#
loop_
_entity.id
_entity.type
_entity.pdbx_description
1 polymer ?
#
loop_
_entity_poly.entity_id
_entity_poly.type
_entity_poly.pdbx_seq_one_letter_code
_entity_poly.pdbx_strand_id
1 'polypeptide(L)'
;DGHVKRYGHIAAERTLANVFYADPGYNFIRAYEIKDAKGNFVAKADIFTERTILPEIRPEHADTPEDALVISMQQKGDVDLPYMSELCGKPVREIADELEFTHLYFDDRTKTYVQADEYLSGNIRAKIEDIDAQLDAVRSERDARVAQVRYPSAYAELMEGAPAVLPEPQNALEEGMREILESLPTVGRTRMRANFKEYLNTIDEAAFPDWRSSVARYVVSFINSVDGMYSRYDSWLPATLMEDHALGFQLMRRDPRFFSRREDEQFPGAGFSYELYRAQEPDGSKITFLQELRDPMKRLSMLHLMDTAEQYLAACHEKGETPELSALKEQYQESLAMQENSTAERDEETAILDARIARMERNRAALEAVLPTRVEIGDISVGLGTSWLKPAYVQEFIRALGLAEVRVDYVEETSTW
;
A
#
# COMPACT_ATOMS: atom_id res chain seq x y z
N ASP A 1 11.26 -73.30 -12.90
CA ASP A 1 10.57 -74.59 -13.12
C ASP A 1 10.84 -75.65 -12.05
N GLY A 2 12.05 -75.71 -11.47
CA GLY A 2 12.35 -76.65 -10.38
C GLY A 2 11.53 -76.46 -9.10
N HIS A 3 11.16 -75.21 -8.74
CA HIS A 3 10.34 -74.91 -7.57
C HIS A 3 8.91 -75.44 -7.70
N VAL A 4 8.20 -75.05 -8.78
CA VAL A 4 6.81 -75.48 -9.03
C VAL A 4 6.70 -77.00 -9.12
N LYS A 5 7.68 -77.67 -9.74
CA LYS A 5 7.73 -79.15 -9.78
C LYS A 5 7.87 -79.81 -8.41
N ARG A 6 8.45 -79.13 -7.42
CA ARG A 6 8.73 -79.68 -6.09
C ARG A 6 7.72 -79.25 -5.03
N TYR A 7 7.13 -78.07 -5.17
CA TYR A 7 6.31 -77.43 -4.14
C TYR A 7 4.95 -76.93 -4.64
N GLY A 8 4.62 -77.10 -5.93
CA GLY A 8 3.37 -76.62 -6.50
C GLY A 8 3.34 -75.11 -6.77
N HIS A 9 2.17 -74.60 -7.15
CA HIS A 9 1.93 -73.18 -7.38
C HIS A 9 1.61 -72.47 -6.06
N ILE A 10 2.26 -71.34 -5.83
CA ILE A 10 2.19 -70.55 -4.59
C ILE A 10 0.73 -70.22 -4.26
N ALA A 11 -0.02 -69.78 -5.26
CA ALA A 11 -1.37 -69.28 -5.06
C ALA A 11 -2.44 -70.39 -5.12
N ALA A 12 -2.05 -71.65 -5.29
CA ALA A 12 -2.89 -72.85 -5.17
C ALA A 12 -2.54 -73.69 -3.92
N GLU A 13 -1.44 -73.40 -3.25
CA GLU A 13 -0.95 -74.16 -2.09
C GLU A 13 -1.71 -73.79 -0.81
N ARG A 14 -2.54 -74.72 -0.33
CA ARG A 14 -3.39 -74.53 0.86
C ARG A 14 -2.58 -74.38 2.15
N THR A 15 -1.44 -75.07 2.25
CA THR A 15 -0.59 -75.02 3.45
C THR A 15 -0.01 -73.62 3.64
N LEU A 16 0.46 -73.02 2.54
CA LEU A 16 1.00 -71.66 2.54
C LEU A 16 -0.08 -70.63 2.90
N ALA A 17 -1.30 -70.81 2.35
CA ALA A 17 -2.43 -69.97 2.66
C ALA A 17 -2.78 -69.94 4.15
N ASN A 18 -2.70 -71.09 4.83
CA ASN A 18 -3.01 -71.19 6.24
C ASN A 18 -1.91 -70.60 7.13
N VAL A 19 -0.64 -70.77 6.75
CA VAL A 19 0.50 -70.26 7.53
C VAL A 19 0.61 -68.74 7.43
N PHE A 20 0.36 -68.17 6.25
CA PHE A 20 0.49 -66.73 6.00
C PHE A 20 -0.85 -65.97 6.01
N TYR A 21 -1.95 -66.58 6.44
CA TYR A 21 -3.29 -65.96 6.38
C TYR A 21 -3.37 -64.60 7.08
N ALA A 22 -2.66 -64.44 8.20
CA ALA A 22 -2.63 -63.20 8.98
C ALA A 22 -1.53 -62.22 8.53
N ASP A 23 -0.70 -62.58 7.56
CA ASP A 23 0.38 -61.75 7.06
C ASP A 23 -0.13 -60.82 5.94
N PRO A 24 -0.06 -59.48 6.10
CA PRO A 24 -0.43 -58.53 5.05
C PRO A 24 0.35 -58.74 3.74
N GLY A 25 1.58 -59.24 3.85
CA GLY A 25 2.49 -59.57 2.75
C GLY A 25 2.06 -60.78 1.90
N TYR A 26 1.17 -61.63 2.40
CA TYR A 26 0.74 -62.84 1.71
C TYR A 26 0.14 -62.56 0.33
N ASN A 27 -0.61 -61.46 0.20
CA ASN A 27 -1.22 -61.07 -1.07
C ASN A 27 -0.18 -60.67 -2.12
N PHE A 28 0.94 -60.05 -1.72
CA PHE A 28 2.04 -59.72 -2.63
C PHE A 28 2.73 -60.99 -3.16
N ILE A 29 2.91 -61.99 -2.29
CA ILE A 29 3.51 -63.27 -2.66
C ILE A 29 2.60 -64.01 -3.68
N ARG A 30 1.28 -63.96 -3.49
CA ARG A 30 0.32 -64.53 -4.45
C ARG A 30 0.30 -63.76 -5.78
N ALA A 31 0.56 -62.45 -5.76
CA ALA A 31 0.60 -61.62 -6.96
C ALA A 31 1.77 -61.98 -7.90
N TYR A 32 2.75 -62.76 -7.45
CA TYR A 32 3.82 -63.31 -8.29
C TYR A 32 3.34 -64.35 -9.32
N GLU A 33 2.13 -64.85 -9.17
CA GLU A 33 1.48 -65.78 -10.10
C GLU A 33 0.26 -65.10 -10.73
N ILE A 34 0.37 -64.73 -12.00
CA ILE A 34 -0.73 -64.17 -12.79
C ILE A 34 -1.73 -65.29 -13.08
N LYS A 35 -3.01 -65.04 -12.84
CA LYS A 35 -4.09 -66.01 -13.00
C LYS A 35 -5.11 -65.58 -14.04
N ASP A 36 -5.77 -66.55 -14.66
CA ASP A 36 -6.94 -66.31 -15.51
C ASP A 36 -8.20 -66.03 -14.66
N ALA A 37 -9.31 -65.67 -15.32
CA ALA A 37 -10.61 -65.46 -14.66
C ALA A 37 -11.17 -66.71 -13.95
N LYS A 38 -10.60 -67.89 -14.20
CA LYS A 38 -10.96 -69.18 -13.57
C LYS A 38 -10.01 -69.54 -12.43
N GLY A 39 -9.01 -68.70 -12.13
CA GLY A 39 -8.04 -68.89 -11.06
C GLY A 39 -6.86 -69.79 -11.39
N ASN A 40 -6.70 -70.20 -12.66
CA ASN A 40 -5.57 -71.03 -13.11
C ASN A 40 -4.34 -70.17 -13.36
N PHE A 41 -3.17 -70.72 -13.09
CA PHE A 41 -1.89 -70.07 -13.40
C PHE A 41 -1.75 -69.84 -14.90
N VAL A 42 -1.40 -68.61 -15.28
CA VAL A 42 -1.16 -68.19 -16.67
C VAL A 42 0.32 -67.90 -16.88
N ALA A 43 0.90 -67.05 -16.02
CA ALA A 43 2.27 -66.60 -16.15
C ALA A 43 2.85 -66.17 -14.79
N LYS A 44 4.18 -66.01 -14.72
CA LYS A 44 4.82 -65.33 -13.59
C LYS A 44 4.59 -63.83 -13.71
N ALA A 45 4.61 -63.13 -12.59
CA ALA A 45 4.57 -61.67 -12.58
C ALA A 45 5.78 -61.05 -13.28
N ASP A 46 5.57 -59.83 -13.77
CA ASP A 46 6.52 -59.09 -14.61
C ASP A 46 7.87 -58.87 -13.93
N ILE A 47 7.92 -58.85 -12.59
CA ILE A 47 9.17 -58.74 -11.80
C ILE A 47 10.20 -59.85 -12.10
N PHE A 48 9.76 -60.99 -12.63
CA PHE A 48 10.64 -62.10 -13.01
C PHE A 48 11.20 -61.99 -14.43
N THR A 49 10.68 -61.07 -15.25
CA THR A 49 11.02 -60.96 -16.68
C THR A 49 11.48 -59.57 -17.09
N GLU A 50 10.99 -58.53 -16.42
CA GLU A 50 11.32 -57.13 -16.71
C GLU A 50 11.42 -56.29 -15.43
N ARG A 51 12.00 -55.10 -15.56
CA ARG A 51 12.10 -54.16 -14.44
C ARG A 51 10.72 -53.53 -14.20
N THR A 52 10.09 -53.86 -13.08
CA THR A 52 8.79 -53.30 -12.68
C THR A 52 8.88 -51.93 -11.99
N ILE A 53 10.08 -51.54 -11.56
CA ILE A 53 10.38 -50.20 -11.06
C ILE A 53 11.31 -49.55 -12.08
N LEU A 54 10.80 -48.56 -12.81
CA LEU A 54 11.61 -47.70 -13.64
C LEU A 54 12.27 -46.63 -12.75
N PRO A 55 13.56 -46.32 -12.96
CA PRO A 55 14.17 -45.16 -12.31
C PRO A 55 13.44 -43.90 -12.77
N GLU A 56 13.22 -42.97 -11.85
CA GLU A 56 12.68 -41.66 -12.20
C GLU A 56 13.66 -40.95 -13.14
N ILE A 57 13.24 -40.71 -14.38
CA ILE A 57 14.02 -39.95 -15.35
C ILE A 57 13.64 -38.49 -15.15
N ARG A 58 14.58 -37.68 -14.67
CA ARG A 58 14.37 -36.25 -14.55
C ARG A 58 14.13 -35.68 -15.95
N PRO A 59 13.08 -34.87 -16.15
CA PRO A 59 12.88 -34.18 -17.42
C PRO A 59 14.09 -33.32 -17.73
N GLU A 60 14.63 -33.45 -18.95
CA GLU A 60 15.80 -32.69 -19.40
C GLU A 60 15.42 -31.44 -20.19
N HIS A 61 14.17 -31.35 -20.67
CA HIS A 61 13.70 -30.28 -21.52
C HIS A 61 12.18 -30.04 -21.36
N ALA A 62 11.76 -28.79 -21.57
CA ALA A 62 10.37 -28.39 -21.69
C ALA A 62 10.20 -27.48 -22.92
N ASP A 63 9.18 -27.76 -23.73
CA ASP A 63 8.91 -27.02 -24.97
C ASP A 63 8.34 -25.62 -24.69
N THR A 64 7.57 -25.45 -23.61
CA THR A 64 6.96 -24.18 -23.22
C THR A 64 7.17 -23.85 -21.73
N PRO A 65 7.05 -22.56 -21.34
CA PRO A 65 7.11 -22.17 -19.92
C PRO A 65 6.03 -22.83 -19.05
N GLU A 66 4.84 -23.13 -19.59
CA GLU A 66 3.78 -23.85 -18.88
C GLU A 66 4.21 -25.29 -18.57
N ASP A 67 4.81 -25.98 -19.53
CA ASP A 67 5.34 -27.34 -19.32
C ASP A 67 6.46 -27.33 -18.27
N ALA A 68 7.35 -26.33 -18.34
CA ALA A 68 8.40 -26.15 -17.34
C ALA A 68 7.83 -25.87 -15.94
N LEU A 69 6.73 -25.12 -15.83
CA LEU A 69 6.06 -24.86 -14.56
C LEU A 69 5.52 -26.17 -13.96
N VAL A 70 4.87 -27.00 -14.76
CA VAL A 70 4.36 -28.31 -14.32
C VAL A 70 5.52 -29.20 -13.84
N ILE A 71 6.62 -29.23 -14.58
CA ILE A 71 7.82 -30.00 -14.19
C ILE A 71 8.42 -29.45 -12.89
N SER A 72 8.51 -28.12 -12.74
CA SER A 72 8.99 -27.48 -11.51
C SER A 72 8.14 -27.89 -10.31
N MET A 73 6.81 -27.80 -10.42
CA MET A 73 5.92 -28.21 -9.33
C MET A 73 6.09 -29.69 -8.97
N GLN A 74 6.25 -30.58 -9.95
CA GLN A 74 6.44 -32.01 -9.70
C GLN A 74 7.79 -32.32 -9.05
N GLN A 75 8.88 -31.66 -9.47
CA GLN A 75 10.25 -31.98 -9.04
C GLN A 75 10.70 -31.19 -7.82
N LYS A 76 10.19 -29.97 -7.64
CA LYS A 76 10.59 -29.02 -6.59
C LYS A 76 9.49 -28.75 -5.59
N GLY A 77 8.23 -28.95 -5.95
CA GLY A 77 7.08 -28.61 -5.11
C GLY A 77 6.78 -27.11 -5.05
N ASP A 78 7.44 -26.30 -5.87
CA ASP A 78 7.32 -24.84 -5.88
C ASP A 78 7.66 -24.27 -7.28
N VAL A 79 7.38 -22.98 -7.49
CA VAL A 79 7.69 -22.21 -8.70
C VAL A 79 9.18 -21.82 -8.71
N ASP A 80 10.02 -22.67 -9.27
CA ASP A 80 11.47 -22.46 -9.39
C ASP A 80 11.82 -21.91 -10.78
N LEU A 81 11.75 -20.59 -10.93
CA LEU A 81 12.04 -19.90 -12.19
C LEU A 81 13.46 -20.18 -12.74
N PRO A 82 14.53 -20.23 -11.93
CA PRO A 82 15.84 -20.67 -12.39
C PRO A 82 15.82 -22.07 -13.01
N TYR A 83 15.16 -23.04 -12.37
CA TYR A 83 15.04 -24.39 -12.90
C TYR A 83 14.22 -24.43 -14.20
N MET A 84 13.14 -23.66 -14.28
CA MET A 84 12.33 -23.52 -15.50
C MET A 84 13.13 -22.90 -16.66
N SER A 85 14.01 -21.93 -16.34
CA SER A 85 14.92 -21.31 -17.30
C SER A 85 15.90 -22.31 -17.89
N GLU A 86 16.44 -23.22 -17.07
CA GLU A 86 17.32 -24.30 -17.54
C GLU A 86 16.58 -25.29 -18.46
N LEU A 87 15.32 -25.63 -18.16
CA LEU A 87 14.52 -26.57 -18.95
C LEU A 87 14.11 -26.02 -20.33
N CYS A 88 13.69 -24.75 -20.38
CA CYS A 88 13.23 -24.10 -21.61
C CYS A 88 14.37 -23.46 -22.41
N GLY A 89 15.53 -23.17 -21.79
CA GLY A 89 16.59 -22.37 -22.40
C GLY A 89 16.20 -20.90 -22.63
N LYS A 90 15.14 -20.41 -21.97
CA LYS A 90 14.67 -19.02 -22.02
C LYS A 90 15.13 -18.25 -20.77
N PRO A 91 15.39 -16.94 -20.84
CA PRO A 91 15.70 -16.15 -19.65
C PRO A 91 14.49 -16.08 -18.70
N VAL A 92 14.76 -16.06 -17.40
CA VAL A 92 13.74 -16.00 -16.33
C VAL A 92 12.71 -14.88 -16.55
N ARG A 93 13.16 -13.72 -17.04
CA ARG A 93 12.27 -12.58 -17.31
C ARG A 93 11.21 -12.91 -18.37
N GLU A 94 11.59 -13.56 -19.47
CA GLU A 94 10.64 -13.93 -20.53
C GLU A 94 9.65 -14.98 -20.04
N ILE A 95 10.13 -15.96 -19.26
CA ILE A 95 9.27 -16.98 -18.62
C ILE A 95 8.25 -16.32 -17.69
N ALA A 96 8.70 -15.39 -16.83
CA ALA A 96 7.82 -14.67 -15.93
C ALA A 96 6.81 -13.80 -16.71
N ASP A 97 7.26 -13.03 -17.71
CA ASP A 97 6.40 -12.17 -18.54
C ASP A 97 5.33 -12.99 -19.30
N GLU A 98 5.65 -14.20 -19.77
CA GLU A 98 4.70 -15.11 -20.46
C GLU A 98 3.66 -15.72 -19.50
N LEU A 99 4.05 -16.04 -18.26
CA LEU A 99 3.19 -16.73 -17.28
C LEU A 99 2.46 -15.80 -16.31
N GLU A 100 2.89 -14.54 -16.18
CA GLU A 100 2.33 -13.56 -15.25
C GLU A 100 0.87 -13.24 -15.62
N PHE A 101 0.01 -13.14 -14.60
CA PHE A 101 -1.45 -12.95 -14.68
C PHE A 101 -2.25 -14.10 -15.31
N THR A 102 -1.60 -15.17 -15.78
CA THR A 102 -2.29 -16.35 -16.32
C THR A 102 -2.09 -17.56 -15.41
N HIS A 103 -0.84 -17.96 -15.22
CA HIS A 103 -0.46 -19.13 -14.41
C HIS A 103 0.23 -18.73 -13.12
N LEU A 104 0.86 -17.55 -13.09
CA LEU A 104 1.62 -17.02 -11.97
C LEU A 104 1.16 -15.60 -11.61
N TYR A 105 1.20 -15.29 -10.33
CA TYR A 105 1.04 -13.94 -9.80
C TYR A 105 2.26 -13.60 -8.95
N PHE A 106 2.79 -12.40 -9.11
CA PHE A 106 3.86 -11.91 -8.24
C PHE A 106 3.25 -11.42 -6.93
N ASP A 107 3.57 -12.07 -5.81
CA ASP A 107 3.19 -11.59 -4.48
C ASP A 107 4.20 -10.54 -4.01
N ASP A 108 3.75 -9.28 -3.94
CA ASP A 108 4.57 -8.15 -3.52
C ASP A 108 5.00 -8.23 -2.04
N ARG A 109 4.34 -9.06 -1.22
CA ARG A 109 4.74 -9.27 0.19
C ARG A 109 5.94 -10.19 0.32
N THR A 110 5.92 -11.33 -0.37
CA THR A 110 7.01 -12.32 -0.33
C THR A 110 8.08 -12.03 -1.36
N LYS A 111 7.81 -11.13 -2.32
CA LYS A 111 8.65 -10.82 -3.49
C LYS A 111 8.95 -12.07 -4.32
N THR A 112 7.96 -12.98 -4.42
CA THR A 112 8.06 -14.23 -5.17
C THR A 112 6.87 -14.43 -6.09
N TYR A 113 7.05 -15.28 -7.11
CA TYR A 113 5.95 -15.75 -7.93
C TYR A 113 5.22 -16.89 -7.23
N VAL A 114 3.90 -16.84 -7.26
CA VAL A 114 2.98 -17.82 -6.68
C VAL A 114 2.05 -18.31 -7.78
N GLN A 115 1.61 -19.56 -7.71
CA GLN A 115 0.66 -20.10 -8.69
C GLN A 115 -0.69 -19.37 -8.63
N ALA A 116 -1.36 -19.26 -9.77
CA ALA A 116 -2.68 -18.64 -9.88
C ALA A 116 -3.70 -19.28 -8.94
N ASP A 117 -3.73 -20.61 -8.84
CA ASP A 117 -4.66 -21.33 -7.98
C ASP A 117 -4.46 -21.01 -6.49
N GLU A 118 -3.22 -20.80 -6.05
CA GLU A 118 -2.92 -20.39 -4.67
C GLU A 118 -3.23 -18.90 -4.45
N TYR A 119 -2.85 -18.05 -5.41
CA TYR A 119 -3.05 -16.61 -5.31
C TYR A 119 -4.55 -16.23 -5.33
N LEU A 120 -5.33 -16.87 -6.19
CA LEU A 120 -6.76 -16.59 -6.41
C LEU A 120 -7.70 -17.48 -5.57
N SER A 121 -7.19 -18.15 -4.53
CA SER A 121 -8.01 -18.94 -3.60
C SER A 121 -7.83 -18.49 -2.14
N GLY A 122 -8.59 -19.11 -1.23
CA GLY A 122 -8.57 -18.80 0.20
C GLY A 122 -9.37 -17.54 0.54
N ASN A 123 -8.92 -16.76 1.52
CA ASN A 123 -9.63 -15.57 1.98
C ASN A 123 -9.39 -14.37 1.04
N ILE A 124 -10.16 -14.33 -0.05
CA ILE A 124 -10.04 -13.28 -1.10
C ILE A 124 -10.28 -11.89 -0.54
N ARG A 125 -11.23 -11.71 0.39
CA ARG A 125 -11.51 -10.40 0.98
C ARG A 125 -10.31 -9.87 1.76
N ALA A 126 -9.69 -10.70 2.60
CA ALA A 126 -8.47 -10.32 3.31
C ALA A 126 -7.32 -10.01 2.34
N LYS A 127 -7.16 -10.79 1.25
CA LYS A 127 -6.15 -10.52 0.23
C LYS A 127 -6.38 -9.18 -0.50
N ILE A 128 -7.64 -8.81 -0.74
CA ILE A 128 -7.99 -7.50 -1.33
C ILE A 128 -7.69 -6.37 -0.35
N GLU A 129 -8.04 -6.52 0.93
CA GLU A 129 -7.69 -5.52 1.96
C GLU A 129 -6.17 -5.35 2.09
N ASP A 130 -5.42 -6.45 2.05
CA ASP A 130 -3.97 -6.44 2.13
C ASP A 130 -3.31 -5.78 0.91
N ILE A 131 -3.81 -6.05 -0.32
CA ILE A 131 -3.26 -5.41 -1.52
C ILE A 131 -3.65 -3.94 -1.61
N ASP A 132 -4.84 -3.55 -1.13
CA ASP A 132 -5.28 -2.15 -1.07
C ASP A 132 -4.38 -1.35 -0.12
N ALA A 133 -4.10 -1.89 1.07
CA ALA A 133 -3.17 -1.25 2.01
C ALA A 133 -1.75 -1.10 1.43
N GLN A 134 -1.27 -2.10 0.69
CA GLN A 134 0.04 -2.01 0.02
C GLN A 134 0.01 -1.02 -1.16
N LEU A 135 -1.05 -0.99 -1.96
CA LEU A 135 -1.24 -0.03 -3.04
C LEU A 135 -1.20 1.40 -2.53
N ASP A 136 -1.90 1.67 -1.43
CA ASP A 136 -1.90 3.00 -0.80
C ASP A 136 -0.50 3.39 -0.31
N ALA A 137 0.24 2.46 0.29
CA ALA A 137 1.62 2.71 0.70
C ALA A 137 2.54 3.04 -0.48
N VAL A 138 2.46 2.28 -1.58
CA VAL A 138 3.28 2.51 -2.78
C VAL A 138 2.87 3.79 -3.51
N ARG A 139 1.57 4.10 -3.56
CA ARG A 139 1.05 5.37 -4.11
C ARG A 139 1.55 6.56 -3.30
N SER A 140 1.50 6.48 -1.96
CA SER A 140 2.07 7.50 -1.09
C SER A 140 3.57 7.69 -1.33
N GLU A 141 4.33 6.62 -1.54
CA GLU A 141 5.76 6.69 -1.84
C GLU A 141 6.02 7.38 -3.19
N ARG A 142 5.26 6.98 -4.22
CA ARG A 142 5.30 7.57 -5.57
C ARG A 142 4.97 9.06 -5.52
N ASP A 143 3.86 9.42 -4.88
CA ASP A 143 3.39 10.80 -4.81
C ASP A 143 4.36 11.68 -4.01
N ALA A 144 4.97 11.15 -2.95
CA ALA A 144 6.03 11.83 -2.22
C ALA A 144 7.26 12.09 -3.10
N ARG A 145 7.67 11.12 -3.93
CA ARG A 145 8.80 11.28 -4.85
C ARG A 145 8.52 12.35 -5.90
N VAL A 146 7.35 12.30 -6.54
CA VAL A 146 6.92 13.30 -7.52
C VAL A 146 6.86 14.68 -6.89
N ALA A 147 6.33 14.79 -5.67
CA ALA A 147 6.27 16.07 -4.95
C ALA A 147 7.67 16.64 -4.65
N GLN A 148 8.65 15.79 -4.31
CA GLN A 148 10.04 16.24 -4.09
C GLN A 148 10.70 16.75 -5.38
N VAL A 149 10.47 16.07 -6.50
CA VAL A 149 11.07 16.44 -7.80
C VAL A 149 10.43 17.73 -8.33
N ARG A 150 9.09 17.81 -8.28
CA ARG A 150 8.33 18.90 -8.90
C ARG A 150 8.26 20.14 -8.01
N TYR A 151 8.15 19.96 -6.70
CA TYR A 151 7.95 21.03 -5.72
C TYR A 151 9.00 20.99 -4.61
N PRO A 152 10.32 21.01 -4.92
CA PRO A 152 11.38 20.72 -3.96
C PRO A 152 11.35 21.65 -2.75
N SER A 153 11.21 22.97 -2.97
CA SER A 153 11.15 23.95 -1.89
C SER A 153 9.86 23.80 -1.07
N ALA A 154 8.70 23.79 -1.72
CA ALA A 154 7.41 23.67 -1.03
C ALA A 154 7.27 22.36 -0.24
N TYR A 155 7.79 21.26 -0.78
CA TYR A 155 7.84 19.97 -0.09
C TYR A 155 8.77 20.03 1.13
N ALA A 156 9.98 20.59 1.00
CA ALA A 156 10.92 20.73 2.11
C ALA A 156 10.32 21.57 3.25
N GLU A 157 9.67 22.69 2.95
CA GLU A 157 9.01 23.55 3.94
C GLU A 157 7.87 22.84 4.67
N LEU A 158 7.08 22.04 3.95
CA LEU A 158 5.98 21.26 4.52
C LEU A 158 6.50 20.14 5.44
N MET A 159 7.58 19.45 5.03
CA MET A 159 8.18 18.38 5.82
C MET A 159 8.93 18.90 7.04
N GLU A 160 9.58 20.07 6.94
CA GLU A 160 10.16 20.77 8.09
C GLU A 160 9.05 21.23 9.06
N GLY A 161 7.94 21.72 8.51
CA GLY A 161 6.77 22.12 9.28
C GLY A 161 7.09 23.23 10.29
N ALA A 162 6.56 23.07 11.49
CA ALA A 162 6.79 23.95 12.63
C ALA A 162 7.82 23.32 13.58
N PRO A 163 9.10 23.75 13.56
CA PRO A 163 10.13 23.10 14.35
C PRO A 163 9.87 23.28 15.85
N ALA A 164 9.92 22.18 16.60
CA ALA A 164 9.66 22.15 18.04
C ALA A 164 10.78 22.82 18.87
N VAL A 165 11.99 22.82 18.33
CA VAL A 165 13.16 23.51 18.85
C VAL A 165 13.48 24.65 17.89
N LEU A 166 14.01 25.75 18.42
CA LEU A 166 14.44 26.84 17.56
C LEU A 166 15.54 26.35 16.59
N PRO A 167 15.40 26.57 15.28
CA PRO A 167 16.41 26.16 14.32
C PRO A 167 17.71 26.93 14.51
N GLU A 168 18.84 26.30 14.19
CA GLU A 168 20.13 27.00 14.14
C GLU A 168 20.15 28.00 12.97
N PRO A 169 20.68 29.21 13.16
CA PRO A 169 20.70 30.23 12.13
C PRO A 169 21.64 29.83 10.99
N GLN A 170 21.16 29.99 9.76
CA GLN A 170 21.92 29.67 8.54
C GLN A 170 22.50 30.91 7.85
N ASN A 171 22.04 32.09 8.23
CA ASN A 171 22.46 33.37 7.67
C ASN A 171 22.31 34.50 8.71
N ALA A 172 22.84 35.67 8.39
CA ALA A 172 22.84 36.82 9.31
C ALA A 172 21.43 37.35 9.63
N LEU A 173 20.45 37.15 8.75
CA LEU A 173 19.05 37.51 9.00
C LEU A 173 18.46 36.65 10.13
N GLU A 174 18.71 35.35 10.07
CA GLU A 174 18.27 34.39 11.09
C GLU A 174 18.99 34.56 12.42
N GLU A 175 20.29 34.89 12.38
CA GLU A 175 21.06 35.22 13.57
C GLU A 175 20.47 36.43 14.30
N GLY A 176 20.14 37.51 13.58
CA GLY A 176 19.49 38.67 14.18
C GLY A 176 18.09 38.37 14.74
N MET A 177 17.29 37.55 14.05
CA MET A 177 16.00 37.08 14.60
C MET A 177 16.20 36.31 15.90
N ARG A 178 17.18 35.41 15.96
CA ARG A 178 17.51 34.63 17.16
C ARG A 178 17.98 35.51 18.32
N GLU A 179 18.90 36.45 18.07
CA GLU A 179 19.40 37.37 19.11
C GLU A 179 18.25 38.17 19.76
N ILE A 180 17.29 38.62 18.96
CA ILE A 180 16.10 39.32 19.46
C ILE A 180 15.30 38.40 20.40
N LEU A 181 15.14 37.11 20.07
CA LEU A 181 14.47 36.17 20.95
C LEU A 181 15.26 35.95 22.25
N GLU A 182 16.57 35.81 22.18
CA GLU A 182 17.44 35.62 23.35
C GLU A 182 17.42 36.83 24.30
N SER A 183 17.05 38.01 23.79
CA SER A 183 16.80 39.20 24.62
C SER A 183 15.52 39.13 25.46
N LEU A 184 14.66 38.12 25.28
CA LEU A 184 13.37 37.99 25.98
C LEU A 184 13.46 38.14 27.52
N PRO A 185 14.43 37.53 28.24
CA PRO A 185 14.54 37.66 29.69
C PRO A 185 14.88 39.08 30.16
N THR A 186 15.48 39.91 29.29
CA THR A 186 15.98 41.24 29.66
C THR A 186 15.01 42.35 29.27
N VAL A 187 14.42 42.31 28.07
CA VAL A 187 13.53 43.39 27.58
C VAL A 187 12.04 43.08 27.78
N GLY A 188 11.68 41.82 28.05
CA GLY A 188 10.31 41.35 28.18
C GLY A 188 9.55 41.23 26.85
N ARG A 189 8.43 40.49 26.88
CA ARG A 189 7.67 40.07 25.67
C ARG A 189 7.27 41.23 24.76
N THR A 190 6.67 42.28 25.33
CA THR A 190 6.11 43.40 24.55
C THR A 190 7.19 44.14 23.77
N ARG A 191 8.33 44.43 24.42
CA ARG A 191 9.44 45.14 23.77
C ARG A 191 10.16 44.26 22.77
N MET A 192 10.38 42.99 23.08
CA MET A 192 10.97 42.02 22.15
C MET A 192 10.15 41.90 20.86
N ARG A 193 8.81 41.78 20.95
CA ARG A 193 7.96 41.74 19.74
C ARG A 193 8.03 43.02 18.91
N ALA A 194 8.12 44.17 19.57
CA ALA A 194 8.30 45.45 18.87
C ALA A 194 9.65 45.50 18.14
N ASN A 195 10.73 45.11 18.81
CA ASN A 195 12.07 45.01 18.20
C ASN A 195 12.08 44.02 17.03
N PHE A 196 11.40 42.88 17.17
CA PHE A 196 11.30 41.88 16.12
C PHE A 196 10.59 42.43 14.87
N LYS A 197 9.45 43.11 15.05
CA LYS A 197 8.75 43.78 13.93
C LYS A 197 9.58 44.87 13.28
N GLU A 198 10.31 45.65 14.08
CA GLU A 198 11.21 46.68 13.57
C GLU A 198 12.32 46.04 12.72
N TYR A 199 12.93 44.95 13.21
CA TYR A 199 13.94 44.20 12.48
C TYR A 199 13.42 43.65 11.15
N LEU A 200 12.21 43.08 11.12
CA LEU A 200 11.59 42.59 9.89
C LEU A 200 11.34 43.69 8.84
N ASN A 201 11.11 44.94 9.25
CA ASN A 201 10.98 46.05 8.31
C ASN A 201 12.33 46.52 7.74
N THR A 202 13.45 46.03 8.28
CA THR A 202 14.82 46.40 7.84
C THR A 202 15.48 45.34 6.97
N ILE A 203 14.76 44.29 6.56
CA ILE A 203 15.29 43.20 5.75
C ILE A 203 15.75 43.74 4.39
N ASP A 204 17.00 43.46 4.04
CA ASP A 204 17.52 43.68 2.69
C ASP A 204 17.17 42.46 1.82
N GLU A 205 16.06 42.58 1.06
CA GLU A 205 15.57 41.51 0.20
C GLU A 205 16.57 41.11 -0.90
N ALA A 206 17.46 42.03 -1.32
CA ALA A 206 18.47 41.72 -2.33
C ALA A 206 19.64 40.93 -1.75
N ALA A 207 20.00 41.18 -0.49
CA ALA A 207 21.01 40.41 0.23
C ALA A 207 20.51 39.02 0.66
N PHE A 208 19.20 38.87 0.88
CA PHE A 208 18.58 37.63 1.36
C PHE A 208 17.43 37.18 0.44
N PRO A 209 17.69 36.51 -0.69
CA PRO A 209 16.64 36.10 -1.64
C PRO A 209 15.59 35.17 -1.02
N ASP A 210 16.00 34.32 -0.06
CA ASP A 210 15.11 33.38 0.65
C ASP A 210 14.61 33.92 2.01
N TRP A 211 14.56 35.24 2.16
CA TRP A 211 14.16 35.88 3.43
C TRP A 211 12.78 35.43 3.89
N ARG A 212 11.83 35.22 2.97
CA ARG A 212 10.46 34.78 3.30
C ARG A 212 10.47 33.44 4.04
N SER A 213 11.30 32.49 3.58
CA SER A 213 11.32 31.15 4.18
C SER A 213 11.97 31.20 5.56
N SER A 214 13.02 32.02 5.70
CA SER A 214 13.66 32.32 6.99
C SER A 214 12.65 32.93 7.98
N VAL A 215 11.91 33.96 7.55
CA VAL A 215 10.89 34.64 8.38
C VAL A 215 9.76 33.68 8.74
N ALA A 216 9.20 32.94 7.78
CA ALA A 216 8.13 31.98 8.04
C ALA A 216 8.54 30.92 9.05
N ARG A 217 9.75 30.37 8.89
CA ARG A 217 10.33 29.38 9.80
C ARG A 217 10.48 29.92 11.23
N TYR A 218 11.09 31.09 11.40
CA TYR A 218 11.32 31.67 12.72
C TYR A 218 10.02 32.15 13.39
N VAL A 219 9.12 32.79 12.64
CA VAL A 219 7.83 33.27 13.16
C VAL A 219 6.99 32.12 13.70
N VAL A 220 6.88 31.01 12.94
CA VAL A 220 6.10 29.84 13.39
C VAL A 220 6.73 29.22 14.65
N SER A 221 8.06 29.12 14.70
CA SER A 221 8.78 28.63 15.88
C SER A 221 8.59 29.55 17.10
N PHE A 222 8.64 30.86 16.90
CA PHE A 222 8.47 31.86 17.96
C PHE A 222 7.06 31.86 18.54
N ILE A 223 6.04 31.83 17.68
CA ILE A 223 4.65 31.74 18.10
C ILE A 223 4.44 30.49 18.98
N ASN A 224 4.99 29.35 18.56
CA ASN A 224 4.85 28.10 19.30
C ASN A 224 5.63 28.07 20.62
N SER A 225 6.85 28.63 20.65
CA SER A 225 7.73 28.59 21.82
C SER A 225 7.41 29.66 22.87
N VAL A 226 7.02 30.87 22.46
CA VAL A 226 6.88 32.03 23.35
C VAL A 226 5.45 32.22 23.85
N ASP A 227 4.47 32.00 22.97
CA ASP A 227 3.07 32.38 23.22
C ASP A 227 2.10 31.19 23.25
N GLY A 228 2.50 30.05 22.70
CA GLY A 228 1.70 28.84 22.70
C GLY A 228 0.52 28.87 21.71
N MET A 229 -0.59 28.24 22.09
CA MET A 229 -1.63 27.83 21.13
C MET A 229 -2.49 28.98 20.58
N TYR A 230 -2.66 30.09 21.29
CA TYR A 230 -3.62 31.16 20.96
C TYR A 230 -3.01 32.41 20.32
N SER A 231 -1.72 32.38 19.97
CA SER A 231 -1.03 33.53 19.39
C SER A 231 -1.32 33.69 17.91
N ARG A 232 -1.32 34.95 17.47
CA ARG A 232 -1.69 35.39 16.13
C ARG A 232 -0.48 35.99 15.41
N TYR A 233 -0.51 35.96 14.07
CA TYR A 233 0.57 36.50 13.24
C TYR A 233 0.76 38.01 13.42
N ASP A 234 -0.32 38.75 13.65
CA ASP A 234 -0.31 40.20 13.93
C ASP A 234 0.59 40.60 15.11
N SER A 235 0.91 39.66 16.00
CA SER A 235 1.73 39.91 17.18
C SER A 235 3.22 39.93 16.85
N TRP A 236 3.61 39.33 15.71
CA TRP A 236 4.98 39.11 15.30
C TRP A 236 5.33 39.72 13.95
N LEU A 237 4.37 39.82 13.04
CA LEU A 237 4.58 40.38 11.70
C LEU A 237 4.09 41.83 11.61
N PRO A 238 4.80 42.71 10.87
CA PRO A 238 4.30 44.03 10.49
C PRO A 238 3.18 43.92 9.44
N ALA A 239 2.33 44.94 9.34
CA ALA A 239 1.18 44.95 8.43
C ALA A 239 1.57 44.76 6.96
N THR A 240 2.70 45.35 6.54
CA THR A 240 3.26 45.22 5.19
C THR A 240 3.52 43.75 4.80
N LEU A 241 4.08 42.96 5.71
CA LEU A 241 4.36 41.54 5.46
C LEU A 241 3.11 40.66 5.52
N MET A 242 2.03 41.13 6.16
CA MET A 242 0.76 40.39 6.18
C MET A 242 -0.02 40.47 4.86
N GLU A 243 0.37 41.37 3.95
CA GLU A 243 -0.18 41.45 2.59
C GLU A 243 0.63 40.61 1.58
N ASP A 244 1.83 40.15 1.95
CA ASP A 244 2.70 39.37 1.07
C ASP A 244 2.13 37.96 0.83
N HIS A 245 1.74 37.70 -0.43
CA HIS A 245 1.11 36.45 -0.83
C HIS A 245 2.06 35.25 -0.67
N ALA A 246 3.32 35.39 -1.09
CA ALA A 246 4.31 34.32 -1.06
C ALA A 246 4.67 33.92 0.39
N LEU A 247 4.84 34.90 1.27
CA LEU A 247 5.04 34.64 2.70
C LEU A 247 3.85 33.89 3.30
N GLY A 248 2.62 34.26 2.90
CA GLY A 248 1.40 33.57 3.31
C GLY A 248 1.40 32.08 2.93
N PHE A 249 1.82 31.73 1.72
CA PHE A 249 1.93 30.33 1.29
C PHE A 249 2.98 29.55 2.09
N GLN A 250 4.15 30.13 2.35
CA GLN A 250 5.19 29.48 3.14
C GLN A 250 4.77 29.25 4.60
N LEU A 251 4.11 30.24 5.22
CA LEU A 251 3.51 30.10 6.54
C LEU A 251 2.44 28.99 6.57
N MET A 252 1.62 28.87 5.52
CA MET A 252 0.58 27.85 5.43
C MET A 252 1.13 26.42 5.31
N ARG A 253 2.21 26.23 4.53
CA ARG A 253 2.92 24.94 4.45
C ARG A 253 3.50 24.55 5.80
N ARG A 254 4.10 25.50 6.52
CA ARG A 254 4.79 25.26 7.80
C ARG A 254 3.86 25.11 9.00
N ASP A 255 2.82 25.93 9.11
CA ASP A 255 1.95 26.00 10.30
C ASP A 255 0.63 25.22 10.12
N PRO A 256 0.40 24.12 10.86
CA PRO A 256 -0.87 23.39 10.85
C PRO A 256 -2.06 24.19 11.38
N ARG A 257 -1.81 25.34 12.01
CA ARG A 257 -2.82 26.23 12.60
C ARG A 257 -2.95 27.55 11.83
N PHE A 258 -2.38 27.65 10.63
CA PHE A 258 -2.32 28.88 9.83
C PHE A 258 -3.61 29.70 9.85
N PHE A 259 -4.75 29.11 9.48
CA PHE A 259 -6.03 29.81 9.43
C PHE A 259 -6.57 30.28 10.79
N SER A 260 -6.20 29.62 11.89
CA SER A 260 -6.64 30.02 13.23
C SER A 260 -5.80 31.16 13.83
N ARG A 261 -4.67 31.50 13.19
CA ARG A 261 -3.69 32.49 13.67
C ARG A 261 -3.72 33.81 12.90
N ARG A 262 -4.61 33.91 11.90
CA ARG A 262 -4.80 35.08 11.04
C ARG A 262 -6.24 35.55 11.08
N GLU A 263 -6.44 36.84 10.80
CA GLU A 263 -7.76 37.31 10.38
C GLU A 263 -7.95 36.98 8.89
N ASP A 264 -9.19 37.06 8.41
CA ASP A 264 -9.49 36.70 7.03
C ASP A 264 -8.82 37.66 6.02
N GLU A 265 -8.67 38.93 6.39
CA GLU A 265 -8.02 39.97 5.58
C GLU A 265 -6.50 39.79 5.46
N GLN A 266 -5.87 39.06 6.39
CA GLN A 266 -4.42 38.82 6.39
C GLN A 266 -4.08 37.67 5.44
N PHE A 267 -2.98 37.79 4.68
CA PHE A 267 -2.55 36.81 3.68
C PHE A 267 -3.67 36.43 2.70
N PRO A 268 -4.24 37.39 1.96
CA PRO A 268 -5.38 37.15 1.08
C PRO A 268 -5.09 36.06 0.04
N GLY A 269 -3.85 35.97 -0.47
CA GLY A 269 -3.44 34.92 -1.42
C GLY A 269 -3.63 33.49 -0.90
N ALA A 270 -3.20 33.22 0.33
CA ALA A 270 -3.42 31.90 0.95
C ALA A 270 -4.91 31.64 1.26
N GLY A 271 -5.69 32.70 1.49
CA GLY A 271 -7.16 32.58 1.56
C GLY A 271 -7.75 32.16 0.22
N PHE A 272 -7.26 32.75 -0.87
CA PHE A 272 -7.70 32.48 -2.23
C PHE A 272 -7.41 31.03 -2.68
N SER A 273 -6.29 30.44 -2.27
CA SER A 273 -6.04 29.00 -2.52
C SER A 273 -7.04 28.09 -1.79
N TYR A 274 -7.52 28.48 -0.61
CA TYR A 274 -8.59 27.72 0.06
C TYR A 274 -9.92 27.85 -0.69
N GLU A 275 -10.20 28.97 -1.35
CA GLU A 275 -11.39 29.09 -2.20
C GLU A 275 -11.32 28.19 -3.43
N LEU A 276 -10.14 28.04 -4.04
CA LEU A 276 -9.90 27.06 -5.11
C LEU A 276 -10.12 25.63 -4.63
N TYR A 277 -9.67 25.30 -3.42
CA TYR A 277 -9.92 23.99 -2.82
C TYR A 277 -11.42 23.76 -2.56
N ARG A 278 -12.10 24.71 -1.91
CA ARG A 278 -13.54 24.62 -1.61
C ARG A 278 -14.38 24.51 -2.88
N ALA A 279 -13.89 25.04 -4.00
CA ALA A 279 -14.55 24.87 -5.29
C ALA A 279 -14.52 23.43 -5.83
N GLN A 280 -13.55 22.63 -5.40
CA GLN A 280 -13.43 21.20 -5.73
C GLN A 280 -14.07 20.32 -4.65
N GLU A 281 -13.94 20.72 -3.39
CA GLU A 281 -14.44 20.03 -2.21
C GLU A 281 -15.39 20.96 -1.42
N PRO A 282 -16.68 21.04 -1.78
CA PRO A 282 -17.62 22.00 -1.22
C PRO A 282 -17.79 21.90 0.30
N ASP A 283 -17.68 20.69 0.85
CA ASP A 283 -17.81 20.40 2.28
C ASP A 283 -16.48 20.56 3.04
N GLY A 284 -15.39 20.88 2.35
CA GLY A 284 -14.05 20.99 2.90
C GLY A 284 -13.86 22.23 3.77
N SER A 285 -13.64 22.03 5.08
CA SER A 285 -13.32 23.12 6.01
C SER A 285 -11.85 23.59 5.87
N LYS A 286 -11.53 24.78 6.40
CA LYS A 286 -10.13 25.26 6.52
C LYS A 286 -9.23 24.29 7.31
N ILE A 287 -9.80 23.56 8.27
CA ILE A 287 -9.08 22.53 9.05
C ILE A 287 -8.80 21.32 8.15
N THR A 288 -9.81 20.85 7.42
CA THR A 288 -9.70 19.74 6.47
C THR A 288 -8.65 20.04 5.42
N PHE A 289 -8.68 21.23 4.82
CA PHE A 289 -7.67 21.70 3.86
C PHE A 289 -6.23 21.53 4.40
N LEU A 290 -5.97 21.98 5.62
CA LEU A 290 -4.64 21.88 6.23
C LEU A 290 -4.27 20.44 6.63
N GLN A 291 -5.24 19.59 6.94
CA GLN A 291 -5.03 18.16 7.18
C GLN A 291 -4.66 17.45 5.88
N GLU A 292 -5.40 17.69 4.80
CA GLU A 292 -5.18 17.08 3.48
C GLU A 292 -3.85 17.53 2.85
N LEU A 293 -3.44 18.78 3.07
CA LEU A 293 -2.10 19.24 2.68
C LEU A 293 -0.99 18.38 3.32
N ARG A 294 -1.23 17.81 4.50
CA ARG A 294 -0.25 17.00 5.24
C ARG A 294 -0.47 15.50 5.06
N ASP A 295 -1.62 15.08 4.56
CA ASP A 295 -1.95 13.69 4.23
C ASP A 295 -1.06 13.19 3.09
N PRO A 296 -0.26 12.13 3.29
CA PRO A 296 0.60 11.58 2.24
C PRO A 296 -0.12 11.27 0.92
N MET A 297 -1.40 10.86 0.96
CA MET A 297 -2.18 10.51 -0.22
C MET A 297 -2.73 11.71 -0.99
N LYS A 298 -2.84 12.87 -0.34
CA LYS A 298 -3.35 14.11 -0.96
C LYS A 298 -2.28 15.19 -1.13
N ARG A 299 -1.12 15.04 -0.50
CA ARG A 299 -0.06 16.05 -0.47
C ARG A 299 0.35 16.53 -1.85
N LEU A 300 0.54 15.63 -2.81
CA LEU A 300 0.97 16.01 -4.16
C LEU A 300 -0.06 16.91 -4.85
N SER A 301 -1.34 16.53 -4.84
CA SER A 301 -2.39 17.34 -5.45
C SER A 301 -2.59 18.67 -4.72
N MET A 302 -2.47 18.68 -3.40
CA MET A 302 -2.56 19.89 -2.59
C MET A 302 -1.39 20.86 -2.85
N LEU A 303 -0.16 20.35 -2.98
CA LEU A 303 1.00 21.16 -3.37
C LEU A 303 0.82 21.72 -4.78
N HIS A 304 0.31 20.92 -5.72
CA HIS A 304 0.02 21.40 -7.07
C HIS A 304 -1.05 22.51 -7.09
N LEU A 305 -2.13 22.35 -6.32
CA LEU A 305 -3.16 23.35 -6.15
C LEU A 305 -2.58 24.67 -5.61
N MET A 306 -1.75 24.58 -4.57
CA MET A 306 -1.12 25.75 -3.95
C MET A 306 -0.15 26.44 -4.90
N ASP A 307 0.71 25.69 -5.59
CA ASP A 307 1.66 26.21 -6.56
C ASP A 307 0.96 26.94 -7.72
N THR A 308 -0.13 26.35 -8.24
CA THR A 308 -0.93 26.98 -9.31
C THR A 308 -1.55 28.30 -8.82
N ALA A 309 -2.10 28.31 -7.61
CA ALA A 309 -2.66 29.52 -7.01
C ALA A 309 -1.60 30.60 -6.79
N GLU A 310 -0.41 30.22 -6.32
CA GLU A 310 0.71 31.14 -6.10
C GLU A 310 1.21 31.75 -7.41
N GLN A 311 1.40 30.94 -8.46
CA GLN A 311 1.81 31.41 -9.79
C GLN A 311 0.77 32.36 -10.42
N TYR A 312 -0.52 32.02 -10.30
CA TYR A 312 -1.60 32.88 -10.78
C TYR A 312 -1.62 34.24 -10.06
N LEU A 313 -1.52 34.23 -8.72
CA LEU A 313 -1.52 35.45 -7.93
C LEU A 313 -0.30 36.33 -8.23
N ALA A 314 0.88 35.72 -8.41
CA ALA A 314 2.09 36.43 -8.83
C ALA A 314 1.88 37.10 -10.20
N ALA A 315 1.32 36.39 -11.18
CA ALA A 315 1.03 36.94 -12.51
C ALA A 315 0.00 38.08 -12.46
N CYS A 316 -1.04 37.98 -11.63
CA CYS A 316 -2.00 39.06 -11.42
C CYS A 316 -1.33 40.28 -10.78
N HIS A 317 -0.46 40.08 -9.78
CA HIS A 317 0.27 41.15 -9.13
C HIS A 317 1.18 41.91 -10.10
N GLU A 318 1.94 41.19 -10.93
CA GLU A 318 2.80 41.78 -11.97
C GLU A 318 2.02 42.61 -13.00
N LYS A 319 0.79 42.18 -13.33
CA LYS A 319 -0.09 42.88 -14.27
C LYS A 319 -0.95 43.97 -13.63
N GLY A 320 -0.99 44.05 -12.30
CA GLY A 320 -1.90 44.93 -11.57
C GLY A 320 -3.38 44.55 -11.73
N GLU A 321 -3.67 43.27 -11.98
CA GLU A 321 -5.02 42.74 -12.17
C GLU A 321 -5.62 42.22 -10.85
N THR A 322 -6.93 42.35 -10.70
CA THR A 322 -7.64 41.74 -9.56
C THR A 322 -7.84 40.25 -9.81
N PRO A 323 -7.44 39.37 -8.88
CA PRO A 323 -7.54 37.93 -9.08
C PRO A 323 -9.00 37.47 -9.08
N GLU A 324 -9.41 36.75 -10.14
CA GLU A 324 -10.71 36.12 -10.24
C GLU A 324 -10.65 34.59 -10.05
N LEU A 325 -11.60 34.04 -9.27
CA LEU A 325 -11.62 32.62 -8.94
C LEU A 325 -11.96 31.74 -10.15
N SER A 326 -12.78 32.24 -11.07
CA SER A 326 -13.13 31.57 -12.33
C SER A 326 -11.89 31.27 -13.18
N ALA A 327 -11.05 32.30 -13.40
CA ALA A 327 -9.83 32.16 -14.18
C ALA A 327 -8.80 31.23 -13.51
N LEU A 328 -8.66 31.32 -12.18
CA LEU A 328 -7.80 30.38 -11.44
C LEU A 328 -8.26 28.92 -11.58
N LYS A 329 -9.57 28.66 -11.53
CA LYS A 329 -10.10 27.30 -11.74
C LYS A 329 -9.75 26.77 -13.12
N GLU A 330 -9.91 27.60 -14.16
CA GLU A 330 -9.57 27.21 -15.54
C GLU A 330 -8.09 26.87 -15.66
N GLN A 331 -7.20 27.74 -15.17
CA GLN A 331 -5.76 27.49 -15.18
C GLN A 331 -5.37 26.22 -14.41
N TYR A 332 -6.03 25.95 -13.28
CA TYR A 332 -5.79 24.73 -12.52
C TYR A 332 -6.23 23.47 -13.28
N GLN A 333 -7.40 23.49 -13.94
CA GLN A 333 -7.86 22.36 -14.76
C GLN A 333 -6.94 22.13 -15.97
N GLU A 334 -6.49 23.20 -16.63
CA GLU A 334 -5.50 23.10 -17.71
C GLU A 334 -4.19 22.50 -17.23
N SER A 335 -3.71 22.94 -16.05
CA SER A 335 -2.47 22.41 -15.48
C SER A 335 -2.58 20.92 -15.18
N LEU A 336 -3.68 20.47 -14.56
CA LEU A 336 -3.96 19.05 -14.33
C LEU A 336 -3.92 18.24 -15.63
N ALA A 337 -4.60 18.70 -16.68
CA ALA A 337 -4.62 18.04 -17.98
C ALA A 337 -3.22 17.96 -18.63
N MET A 338 -2.36 18.96 -18.40
CA MET A 338 -0.96 18.92 -18.84
C MET A 338 -0.14 17.91 -18.06
N GLN A 339 -0.40 17.73 -16.75
CA GLN A 339 0.30 16.74 -15.93
C GLN A 339 0.00 15.30 -16.38
N GLU A 340 -1.25 14.99 -16.67
CA GLU A 340 -1.67 13.66 -17.12
C GLU A 340 -1.00 13.25 -18.44
N ASN A 341 -0.76 14.22 -19.33
CA ASN A 341 -0.17 13.99 -20.65
C ASN A 341 1.37 14.02 -20.66
N SER A 342 2.01 14.54 -19.61
CA SER A 342 3.47 14.60 -19.52
C SER A 342 4.04 13.24 -19.12
N THR A 343 4.45 12.46 -20.12
CA THR A 343 5.26 11.25 -19.94
C THR A 343 6.77 11.57 -19.89
N ALA A 344 7.16 12.79 -20.24
CA ALA A 344 8.54 13.17 -20.55
C ALA A 344 9.42 13.50 -19.32
N GLU A 345 8.84 13.59 -18.12
CA GLU A 345 9.54 14.03 -16.90
C GLU A 345 9.59 12.98 -15.80
N ARG A 346 9.34 11.70 -16.12
CA ARG A 346 9.39 10.64 -15.10
C ARG A 346 10.84 10.25 -14.84
N ASP A 347 11.31 10.50 -13.62
CA ASP A 347 12.56 9.93 -13.14
C ASP A 347 12.45 8.40 -13.02
N GLU A 348 13.61 7.72 -13.06
CA GLU A 348 13.67 6.25 -13.07
C GLU A 348 12.96 5.61 -11.88
N GLU A 349 13.04 6.22 -10.70
CA GLU A 349 12.43 5.73 -9.47
C GLU A 349 10.90 5.85 -9.52
N THR A 350 10.37 6.98 -9.98
CA THR A 350 8.93 7.15 -10.22
C THR A 350 8.41 6.14 -11.25
N ALA A 351 9.17 5.87 -12.31
CA ALA A 351 8.78 4.87 -13.33
C ALA A 351 8.73 3.44 -12.76
N ILE A 352 9.65 3.09 -11.87
CA ILE A 352 9.64 1.79 -11.17
C ILE A 352 8.40 1.67 -10.26
N LEU A 353 8.08 2.72 -9.51
CA LEU A 353 6.90 2.74 -8.65
C LEU A 353 5.59 2.66 -9.45
N ASP A 354 5.49 3.39 -10.56
CA ASP A 354 4.34 3.32 -11.47
C ASP A 354 4.15 1.89 -12.03
N ALA A 355 5.23 1.23 -12.44
CA ALA A 355 5.19 -0.15 -12.93
C ALA A 355 4.75 -1.13 -11.83
N ARG A 356 5.23 -0.94 -10.59
CA ARG A 356 4.81 -1.73 -9.42
C ARG A 356 3.33 -1.53 -9.11
N ILE A 357 2.83 -0.29 -9.11
CA ILE A 357 1.41 0.04 -8.93
C ILE A 357 0.57 -0.65 -10.00
N ALA A 358 0.94 -0.52 -11.28
CA ALA A 358 0.21 -1.14 -12.38
C ALA A 358 0.12 -2.67 -12.28
N ARG A 359 1.20 -3.33 -11.84
CA ARG A 359 1.20 -4.78 -11.57
C ARG A 359 0.26 -5.13 -10.41
N MET A 360 0.33 -4.40 -9.30
CA MET A 360 -0.53 -4.63 -8.14
C MET A 360 -2.01 -4.38 -8.44
N GLU A 361 -2.35 -3.37 -9.26
CA GLU A 361 -3.72 -3.12 -9.70
C GLU A 361 -4.29 -4.28 -10.53
N ARG A 362 -3.47 -4.89 -11.39
CA ARG A 362 -3.87 -6.10 -12.12
C ARG A 362 -4.09 -7.30 -11.19
N ASN A 363 -3.20 -7.49 -10.21
CA ASN A 363 -3.39 -8.52 -9.18
C ASN A 363 -4.69 -8.31 -8.39
N ARG A 364 -4.97 -7.08 -7.98
CA ARG A 364 -6.20 -6.70 -7.28
C ARG A 364 -7.43 -6.98 -8.14
N ALA A 365 -7.41 -6.60 -9.42
CA ALA A 365 -8.50 -6.85 -10.35
C ALA A 365 -8.77 -8.35 -10.53
N ALA A 366 -7.72 -9.17 -10.55
CA ALA A 366 -7.87 -10.63 -10.61
C ALA A 366 -8.51 -11.21 -9.34
N LEU A 367 -8.13 -10.71 -8.15
CA LEU A 367 -8.77 -11.08 -6.88
C LEU A 367 -10.24 -10.66 -6.84
N GLU A 368 -10.55 -9.47 -7.34
CA GLU A 368 -11.92 -8.97 -7.44
C GLU A 368 -12.78 -9.84 -8.37
N ALA A 369 -12.22 -10.33 -9.48
CA ALA A 369 -12.92 -11.21 -10.42
C ALA A 369 -13.32 -12.57 -9.82
N VAL A 370 -12.61 -13.04 -8.77
CA VAL A 370 -12.90 -14.31 -8.07
C VAL A 370 -13.69 -14.12 -6.77
N LEU A 371 -14.15 -12.90 -6.47
CA LEU A 371 -14.99 -12.65 -5.30
C LEU A 371 -16.26 -13.52 -5.35
N PRO A 372 -16.58 -14.25 -4.26
CA PRO A 372 -17.84 -14.96 -4.16
C PRO A 372 -19.02 -14.00 -4.27
N THR A 373 -20.09 -14.47 -4.90
CA THR A 373 -21.34 -13.69 -4.95
C THR A 373 -21.79 -13.33 -3.54
N ARG A 374 -22.30 -12.10 -3.40
CA ARG A 374 -22.89 -11.67 -2.15
C ARG A 374 -24.10 -12.54 -1.85
N VAL A 375 -24.07 -13.22 -0.71
CA VAL A 375 -25.21 -13.97 -0.18
C VAL A 375 -26.08 -12.98 0.58
N GLU A 376 -27.34 -12.86 0.18
CA GLU A 376 -28.28 -11.99 0.89
C GLU A 376 -28.75 -12.64 2.19
N ILE A 377 -29.18 -11.83 3.17
CA ILE A 377 -29.60 -12.32 4.49
C ILE A 377 -30.70 -13.40 4.35
N GLY A 378 -31.59 -13.27 3.36
CA GLY A 378 -32.66 -14.24 3.09
C GLY A 378 -32.19 -15.60 2.59
N ASP A 379 -30.98 -15.69 2.03
CA ASP A 379 -30.41 -16.93 1.49
C ASP A 379 -29.55 -17.68 2.53
N ILE A 380 -29.34 -17.08 3.70
CA ILE A 380 -28.60 -17.68 4.81
C ILE A 380 -29.58 -18.44 5.70
N SER A 381 -29.66 -19.76 5.52
CA SER A 381 -30.38 -20.63 6.44
C SER A 381 -29.47 -21.06 7.58
N VAL A 382 -29.90 -20.81 8.83
CA VAL A 382 -29.14 -21.20 10.03
C VAL A 382 -30.00 -22.08 10.91
N GLY A 383 -29.53 -23.30 11.15
CA GLY A 383 -30.13 -24.20 12.12
C GLY A 383 -29.67 -23.87 13.55
N LEU A 384 -30.52 -24.12 14.54
CA LEU A 384 -30.06 -24.14 15.93
C LEU A 384 -29.06 -25.28 16.11
N GLY A 385 -27.88 -24.97 16.66
CA GLY A 385 -26.77 -25.93 16.82
C GLY A 385 -25.74 -25.92 15.68
N THR A 386 -25.81 -24.97 14.76
CA THR A 386 -24.78 -24.83 13.71
C THR A 386 -23.44 -24.39 14.32
N SER A 387 -22.35 -25.12 14.03
CA SER A 387 -21.05 -24.97 14.71
C SER A 387 -20.32 -23.64 14.46
N TRP A 388 -20.58 -22.97 13.34
CA TRP A 388 -19.94 -21.70 13.02
C TRP A 388 -20.66 -20.48 13.64
N LEU A 389 -21.84 -20.67 14.23
CA LEU A 389 -22.60 -19.58 14.85
C LEU A 389 -22.15 -19.38 16.30
N LYS A 390 -21.68 -18.18 16.64
CA LYS A 390 -21.22 -17.88 18.01
C LYS A 390 -22.40 -18.04 19.01
N PRO A 391 -22.20 -18.69 20.18
CA PRO A 391 -23.25 -18.89 21.19
C PRO A 391 -23.94 -17.60 21.63
N ALA A 392 -23.22 -16.48 21.65
CA ALA A 392 -23.77 -15.17 22.00
C ALA A 392 -24.96 -14.77 21.11
N TYR A 393 -24.86 -14.99 19.79
CA TYR A 393 -25.95 -14.68 18.86
C TYR A 393 -27.16 -15.59 19.06
N VAL A 394 -26.94 -16.86 19.39
CA VAL A 394 -28.02 -17.81 19.72
C VAL A 394 -28.72 -17.37 21.01
N GLN A 395 -27.97 -16.98 22.04
CA GLN A 395 -28.53 -16.49 23.30
C GLN A 395 -29.34 -15.19 23.10
N GLU A 396 -28.83 -14.24 22.31
CA GLU A 396 -29.56 -13.02 21.96
C GLU A 396 -30.87 -13.32 21.22
N PHE A 397 -30.83 -14.22 20.24
CA PHE A 397 -32.03 -14.64 19.50
C PHE A 397 -33.07 -15.28 20.42
N ILE A 398 -32.65 -16.20 21.30
CA ILE A 398 -33.54 -16.88 22.24
C ILE A 398 -34.16 -15.90 23.25
N ARG A 399 -33.38 -14.92 23.74
CA ARG A 399 -33.90 -13.84 24.57
C ARG A 399 -34.92 -12.99 23.83
N ALA A 400 -34.69 -12.68 22.56
CA ALA A 400 -35.64 -11.93 21.73
C ALA A 400 -36.96 -12.68 21.53
N LEU A 401 -36.96 -14.02 21.59
CA LEU A 401 -38.16 -14.86 21.58
C LEU A 401 -38.91 -14.90 22.93
N GLY A 402 -38.41 -14.24 23.98
CA GLY A 402 -39.06 -14.16 25.29
C GLY A 402 -38.82 -15.37 26.19
N LEU A 403 -37.89 -16.26 25.82
CA LEU A 403 -37.46 -17.37 26.68
C LEU A 403 -36.38 -16.87 27.66
N ALA A 404 -36.71 -16.83 28.95
CA ALA A 404 -35.76 -16.51 30.01
C ALA A 404 -35.01 -17.78 30.45
N GLU A 405 -33.72 -17.63 30.77
CA GLU A 405 -32.81 -18.70 31.26
C GLU A 405 -32.44 -19.80 30.25
N VAL A 406 -31.80 -19.44 29.13
CA VAL A 406 -31.20 -20.44 28.23
C VAL A 406 -29.68 -20.34 28.23
N ARG A 407 -29.03 -21.47 28.53
CA ARG A 407 -27.59 -21.66 28.44
C ARG A 407 -27.28 -22.37 27.13
N VAL A 408 -26.46 -21.73 26.30
CA VAL A 408 -25.94 -22.31 25.05
C VAL A 408 -24.46 -22.56 25.28
N ASP A 409 -24.07 -23.83 25.29
CA ASP A 409 -22.67 -24.24 25.40
C ASP A 409 -22.10 -24.54 24.00
N TYR A 410 -20.84 -24.18 23.78
CA TYR A 410 -20.08 -24.49 22.57
C TYR A 410 -19.25 -25.75 22.81
N VAL A 411 -19.33 -26.72 21.90
CA VAL A 411 -18.57 -27.97 21.96
C VAL A 411 -17.54 -27.95 20.85
N GLU A 412 -16.29 -27.66 21.18
CA GLU A 412 -15.20 -27.46 20.22
C GLU A 412 -14.94 -28.71 19.38
N GLU A 413 -15.09 -29.90 19.97
CA GLU A 413 -14.84 -31.20 19.36
C GLU A 413 -15.77 -31.53 18.19
N THR A 414 -16.94 -30.89 18.12
CA THR A 414 -17.89 -31.03 16.99
C THR A 414 -17.86 -29.84 16.04
N SER A 415 -16.96 -28.87 16.27
CA SER A 415 -17.02 -27.56 15.63
C SER A 415 -15.96 -27.31 14.56
N THR A 416 -14.92 -28.12 14.52
CA THR A 416 -13.89 -28.10 13.47
C THR A 416 -14.24 -29.12 12.38
N TRP A 417 -14.39 -28.65 11.15
CA TRP A 417 -14.57 -29.47 9.95
C TRP A 417 -13.25 -29.79 9.28
#